data_AF-A0A150T8Y0-F1
#
_entry.id   AF-A0A150T8Y0-F1
#
_cell.length_a   1.000
_cell.length_b   1.000
_cell.length_c   1.000
_cell.angle_alpha   90.00
_cell.angle_beta   90.00
_cell.angle_gamma   90.00
#
_symmetry.space_group_name_H-M   'P 1'
#
loop_
_entity.id
_entity.type
_entity.pdbx_description
1 polymer ?
#
loop_
_entity_poly.entity_id
_entity_poly.type
_entity_poly.pdbx_seq_one_letter_code
_entity_poly.pdbx_strand_id
1 'polypeptide(L)'
;MDNPPPAIGALGGTDASMVAIDRGADRCIGAFNGQLDAIERAFDHDGILPLTEDEAARRGDALLVRSEVLSAGIDFVRLVHSQQWVRMSAMIKALARKDVKAAVERLGLSPEVGRLRRWTELYGQKLGVTEAKSADPALKAVEAWHEAYGTLMVQVHAEYDYDRDETHALLCDRLLSPYEDAAEEARRAEQRSRAASARKKAEPNEPEPI
;
A
#
# COMPACT_ATOMS: atom_id res chain seq x y z
N MET A 1 -14.80 -16.08 43.33
CA MET A 1 -13.65 -15.25 42.89
C MET A 1 -13.14 -15.90 41.62
N ASP A 2 -13.70 -15.50 40.48
CA ASP A 2 -13.31 -16.02 39.17
C ASP A 2 -12.11 -15.23 38.67
N ASN A 3 -11.04 -15.97 38.36
CA ASN A 3 -9.83 -15.44 37.76
C ASN A 3 -10.14 -15.13 36.29
N PRO A 4 -9.89 -13.91 35.78
CA PRO A 4 -10.05 -13.65 34.35
C PRO A 4 -9.05 -14.49 33.54
N PRO A 5 -9.43 -14.95 32.33
CA PRO A 5 -8.55 -15.74 31.49
C PRO A 5 -7.28 -14.95 31.15
N PRO A 6 -6.12 -15.63 31.02
CA PRO A 6 -4.85 -14.97 30.74
C PRO A 6 -4.95 -14.22 29.41
N ALA A 7 -4.54 -12.94 29.43
CA ALA A 7 -4.34 -12.15 28.24
C ALA A 7 -3.50 -12.97 27.25
N ILE A 8 -4.05 -13.24 26.07
CA ILE A 8 -3.36 -13.93 24.99
C ILE A 8 -2.10 -13.10 24.71
N GLY A 9 -0.98 -13.62 25.17
CA GLY A 9 0.32 -12.97 25.11
C GLY A 9 0.64 -12.56 23.69
N ALA A 10 1.32 -11.42 23.57
CA ALA A 10 1.94 -10.94 22.35
C ALA A 10 2.89 -12.01 21.79
N LEU A 11 2.36 -12.91 20.96
CA LEU A 11 3.15 -13.82 20.14
C LEU A 11 3.60 -13.04 18.90
N GLY A 12 4.70 -12.32 19.07
CA GLY A 12 5.39 -11.58 18.01
C GLY A 12 6.21 -10.45 18.61
N GLY A 13 7.46 -10.75 18.97
CA GLY A 13 8.40 -9.73 19.41
C GLY A 13 8.53 -8.62 18.37
N THR A 14 8.62 -7.37 18.82
CA THR A 14 8.92 -6.17 18.04
C THR A 14 10.28 -6.24 17.30
N ASP A 15 11.03 -7.33 17.47
CA ASP A 15 12.27 -7.68 16.76
C ASP A 15 12.08 -8.23 15.34
N ALA A 16 10.84 -8.37 14.85
CA ALA A 16 10.60 -8.81 13.49
C ALA A 16 11.35 -7.93 12.46
N SER A 17 11.93 -8.57 11.44
CA SER A 17 12.61 -7.85 10.34
C SER A 17 11.60 -7.03 9.52
N MET A 18 12.07 -5.97 8.86
CA MET A 18 11.20 -5.16 7.99
C MET A 18 10.50 -6.02 6.94
N VAL A 19 11.22 -6.99 6.33
CA VAL A 19 10.66 -7.95 5.37
C VAL A 19 9.54 -8.80 5.98
N ALA A 20 9.64 -9.21 7.24
CA ALA A 20 8.60 -10.00 7.91
C ALA A 20 7.36 -9.15 8.22
N ILE A 21 7.57 -7.89 8.62
CA ILE A 21 6.50 -6.92 8.88
C ILE A 21 5.76 -6.59 7.57
N ASP A 22 6.51 -6.33 6.51
CA ASP A 22 6.01 -6.02 5.17
C ASP A 22 5.11 -7.14 4.64
N ARG A 23 5.61 -8.38 4.61
CA ARG A 23 4.80 -9.56 4.24
C ARG A 23 3.58 -9.78 5.14
N GLY A 24 3.65 -9.35 6.39
CA GLY A 24 2.53 -9.42 7.34
C GLY A 24 1.43 -8.41 6.99
N ALA A 25 1.83 -7.17 6.71
CA ALA A 25 0.96 -6.10 6.26
C ALA A 25 0.32 -6.44 4.90
N ASP A 26 1.11 -6.87 3.92
CA ASP A 26 0.63 -7.21 2.57
C ASP A 26 -0.45 -8.29 2.61
N ARG A 27 -0.22 -9.36 3.38
CA ARG A 27 -1.21 -10.43 3.55
C ARG A 27 -2.48 -9.94 4.22
N CYS A 28 -2.36 -9.06 5.20
CA CYS A 28 -3.53 -8.49 5.89
C CYS A 28 -4.35 -7.60 4.94
N ILE A 29 -3.67 -6.77 4.15
CA ILE A 29 -4.29 -5.87 3.15
C ILE A 29 -4.97 -6.69 2.05
N GLY A 30 -4.25 -7.67 1.49
CA GLY A 30 -4.80 -8.55 0.46
C GLY A 30 -6.00 -9.35 0.94
N ALA A 31 -5.96 -9.87 2.17
CA ALA A 31 -7.09 -10.60 2.77
C ALA A 31 -8.30 -9.69 3.01
N PHE A 32 -8.08 -8.48 3.53
CA PHE A 32 -9.16 -7.50 3.73
C PHE A 32 -9.82 -7.11 2.40
N ASN A 33 -9.03 -6.82 1.36
CA ASN A 33 -9.56 -6.59 0.01
C ASN A 33 -10.32 -7.81 -0.53
N GLY A 34 -9.80 -9.02 -0.30
CA GLY A 34 -10.46 -10.26 -0.72
C GLY A 34 -11.81 -10.49 -0.03
N GLN A 35 -11.97 -10.10 1.24
CA GLN A 35 -13.26 -10.16 1.93
C GLN A 35 -14.30 -9.23 1.30
N LEU A 36 -13.90 -8.00 0.96
CA LEU A 36 -14.78 -7.03 0.27
C LEU A 36 -15.17 -7.53 -1.12
N ASP A 37 -14.19 -7.98 -1.91
CA ASP A 37 -14.42 -8.54 -3.25
C ASP A 37 -15.35 -9.76 -3.21
N ALA A 38 -15.19 -10.65 -2.21
CA ALA A 38 -16.06 -11.80 -2.05
C ALA A 38 -17.52 -11.42 -1.76
N ILE A 39 -17.75 -10.38 -0.94
CA ILE A 39 -19.11 -9.87 -0.67
C ILE A 39 -19.72 -9.29 -1.94
N GLU A 40 -18.97 -8.47 -2.67
CA GLU A 40 -19.43 -7.88 -3.93
C GLU A 40 -19.80 -8.95 -4.96
N ARG A 41 -18.99 -10.00 -5.09
CA ARG A 41 -19.24 -11.11 -6.02
C ARG A 41 -20.38 -12.02 -5.61
N ALA A 42 -20.61 -12.19 -4.30
CA ALA A 42 -21.71 -13.01 -3.80
C ALA A 42 -23.09 -12.44 -4.16
N PHE A 43 -23.18 -11.12 -4.34
CA PHE A 43 -24.41 -10.39 -4.67
C PHE A 43 -24.34 -9.74 -6.06
N ASP A 44 -23.53 -10.31 -6.95
CA ASP A 44 -23.48 -9.91 -8.36
C ASP A 44 -24.64 -10.53 -9.15
N HIS A 45 -24.83 -10.11 -10.40
CA HIS A 45 -25.91 -10.58 -11.29
C HIS A 45 -27.33 -10.32 -10.77
N ASP A 46 -27.53 -9.18 -10.11
CA ASP A 46 -28.84 -8.73 -9.60
C ASP A 46 -29.88 -8.48 -10.71
N GLY A 47 -29.44 -8.36 -11.96
CA GLY A 47 -30.32 -8.37 -13.14
C GLY A 47 -30.97 -9.73 -13.47
N ILE A 48 -30.46 -10.83 -12.88
CA ILE A 48 -31.02 -12.19 -13.03
C ILE A 48 -31.77 -12.60 -11.77
N LEU A 49 -31.17 -12.38 -10.60
CA LEU A 49 -31.77 -12.65 -9.30
C LEU A 49 -31.78 -11.34 -8.49
N PRO A 50 -32.92 -10.63 -8.42
CA PRO A 50 -33.01 -9.37 -7.71
C PRO A 50 -32.59 -9.52 -6.24
N LEU A 51 -31.79 -8.57 -5.76
CA LEU A 51 -31.38 -8.53 -4.36
C LEU A 51 -32.54 -8.09 -3.46
N THR A 52 -32.60 -8.69 -2.28
CA THR A 52 -33.36 -8.14 -1.15
C THR A 52 -32.71 -6.85 -0.64
N GLU A 53 -33.45 -6.08 0.18
CA GLU A 53 -32.93 -4.84 0.78
C GLU A 53 -31.66 -5.09 1.61
N ASP A 54 -31.61 -6.19 2.37
CA ASP A 54 -30.46 -6.56 3.20
C ASP A 54 -29.24 -6.93 2.36
N GLU A 55 -29.44 -7.66 1.25
CA GLU A 55 -28.37 -8.04 0.33
C GLU A 55 -27.80 -6.81 -0.41
N ALA A 56 -28.69 -5.93 -0.88
CA ALA A 56 -28.30 -4.67 -1.51
C ALA A 56 -27.55 -3.76 -0.53
N ALA A 57 -28.01 -3.64 0.71
CA ALA A 57 -27.34 -2.87 1.76
C ALA A 57 -25.94 -3.43 2.06
N ARG A 58 -25.81 -4.76 2.19
CA ARG A 58 -24.53 -5.42 2.44
C ARG A 58 -23.54 -5.23 1.29
N ARG A 59 -23.99 -5.37 0.04
CA ARG A 59 -23.18 -5.08 -1.15
C ARG A 59 -22.77 -3.61 -1.19
N GLY A 60 -23.70 -2.69 -0.90
CA GLY A 60 -23.44 -1.25 -0.85
C GLY A 60 -22.40 -0.86 0.19
N ASP A 61 -22.47 -1.43 1.40
CA ASP A 61 -21.45 -1.22 2.44
C ASP A 61 -20.07 -1.72 1.99
N ALA A 62 -19.98 -2.88 1.32
CA ALA A 62 -18.70 -3.40 0.82
C ALA A 62 -18.10 -2.49 -0.27
N LEU A 63 -18.93 -2.05 -1.23
CA LEU A 63 -18.53 -1.10 -2.27
C LEU A 63 -18.08 0.24 -1.71
N LEU A 64 -18.79 0.77 -0.70
CA LEU A 64 -18.40 2.00 -0.02
C LEU A 64 -17.03 1.85 0.63
N VAL A 65 -16.81 0.79 1.41
CA VAL A 65 -15.52 0.54 2.05
C VAL A 65 -14.43 0.39 1.00
N ARG A 66 -14.64 -0.42 -0.05
CA ARG A 66 -13.63 -0.65 -1.09
C ARG A 66 -13.28 0.64 -1.85
N SER A 67 -14.28 1.40 -2.28
CA SER A 67 -14.07 2.65 -3.03
C SER A 67 -13.36 3.72 -2.21
N GLU A 68 -13.62 3.82 -0.91
CA GLU A 68 -13.02 4.86 -0.06
C GLU A 68 -11.65 4.48 0.47
N VAL A 69 -11.44 3.19 0.73
CA VAL A 69 -10.25 2.69 1.42
C VAL A 69 -9.21 2.18 0.41
N LEU A 70 -9.65 1.69 -0.75
CA LEU A 70 -8.86 1.01 -1.76
C LEU A 70 -9.18 1.52 -3.18
N SER A 71 -9.45 2.82 -3.34
CA SER A 71 -9.81 3.46 -4.62
C SER A 71 -8.85 3.15 -5.77
N ALA A 72 -7.55 3.09 -5.46
CA ALA A 72 -6.48 2.76 -6.42
C ALA A 72 -6.06 1.28 -6.38
N GLY A 73 -6.86 0.42 -5.74
CA GLY A 73 -6.52 -0.99 -5.50
C GLY A 73 -5.44 -1.17 -4.43
N ILE A 74 -4.85 -2.37 -4.42
CA ILE A 74 -3.84 -2.79 -3.43
C ILE A 74 -2.41 -2.78 -3.97
N ASP A 75 -2.17 -2.33 -5.20
CA ASP A 75 -0.84 -2.37 -5.82
C ASP A 75 0.21 -1.51 -5.07
N PHE A 76 -0.24 -0.62 -4.18
CA PHE A 76 0.64 0.15 -3.30
C PHE A 76 1.52 -0.72 -2.38
N VAL A 77 1.19 -1.99 -2.18
CA VAL A 77 2.05 -2.96 -1.46
C VAL A 77 3.37 -3.26 -2.18
N ARG A 78 3.49 -2.88 -3.46
CA ARG A 78 4.72 -3.03 -4.25
C ARG A 78 5.62 -1.79 -4.20
N LEU A 79 5.18 -0.73 -3.52
CA LEU A 79 5.94 0.51 -3.41
C LEU A 79 7.14 0.33 -2.47
N VAL A 80 8.06 1.29 -2.52
CA VAL A 80 9.12 1.38 -1.52
C VAL A 80 8.49 1.59 -0.13
N HIS A 81 9.06 1.00 0.92
CA HIS A 81 8.43 0.92 2.24
C HIS A 81 7.90 2.26 2.79
N SER A 82 8.61 3.37 2.58
CA SER A 82 8.15 4.71 3.01
C SER A 82 6.83 5.12 2.34
N GLN A 83 6.71 4.90 1.02
CA GLN A 83 5.50 5.23 0.25
C GLN A 83 4.35 4.27 0.56
N GLN A 84 4.66 2.98 0.76
CA GLN A 84 3.67 2.01 1.21
C GLN A 84 3.08 2.42 2.56
N TRP A 85 3.91 2.85 3.52
CA TRP A 85 3.44 3.34 4.81
C TRP A 85 2.54 4.58 4.71
N VAL A 86 2.86 5.53 3.82
CA VAL A 86 1.98 6.70 3.56
C VAL A 86 0.61 6.24 3.07
N ARG A 87 0.55 5.28 2.14
CA ARG A 87 -0.70 4.72 1.63
C ARG A 87 -1.48 3.94 2.68
N MET A 88 -0.80 3.14 3.49
CA MET A 88 -1.41 2.46 4.63
C MET A 88 -1.98 3.46 5.65
N SER A 89 -1.27 4.55 5.92
CA SER A 89 -1.73 5.59 6.84
C SER A 89 -2.97 6.32 6.31
N ALA A 90 -3.00 6.62 5.01
CA ALA A 90 -4.18 7.18 4.35
C ALA A 90 -5.38 6.20 4.41
N MET A 91 -5.15 4.92 4.15
CA MET A 91 -6.14 3.85 4.31
C MET A 91 -6.71 3.80 5.73
N ILE A 92 -5.87 3.86 6.77
CA ILE A 92 -6.32 3.89 8.17
C ILE A 92 -7.13 5.15 8.52
N LYS A 93 -6.79 6.30 7.92
CA LYS A 93 -7.58 7.54 8.05
C LYS A 93 -8.94 7.41 7.37
N ALA A 94 -9.00 6.84 6.16
CA ALA A 94 -10.26 6.59 5.45
C ALA A 94 -11.18 5.66 6.26
N LEU A 95 -10.63 4.58 6.83
CA LEU A 95 -11.34 3.65 7.72
C LEU A 95 -11.83 4.29 9.03
N ALA A 96 -11.37 5.49 9.38
CA ALA A 96 -11.84 6.23 10.55
C ALA A 96 -13.00 7.19 10.25
N ARG A 97 -13.31 7.46 8.98
CA ARG A 97 -14.44 8.32 8.63
C ARG A 97 -15.76 7.69 9.09
N LYS A 98 -16.71 8.53 9.49
CA LYS A 98 -17.94 8.10 10.18
C LYS A 98 -18.76 7.09 9.36
N ASP A 99 -18.94 7.39 8.08
CA ASP A 99 -19.66 6.58 7.10
C ASP A 99 -18.98 5.22 6.86
N VAL A 100 -17.67 5.24 6.58
CA VAL A 100 -16.87 4.03 6.33
C VAL A 100 -16.80 3.14 7.57
N LYS A 101 -16.59 3.75 8.75
CA LYS A 101 -16.56 3.02 10.02
C LYS A 101 -17.90 2.32 10.29
N ALA A 102 -19.02 2.99 10.05
CA ALA A 102 -20.34 2.38 10.24
C ALA A 102 -20.59 1.22 9.25
N ALA A 103 -20.13 1.35 8.00
CA ALA A 103 -20.20 0.26 7.03
C ALA A 103 -19.32 -0.94 7.46
N VAL A 104 -18.09 -0.71 7.91
CA VAL A 104 -17.21 -1.74 8.47
C VAL A 104 -17.88 -2.50 9.63
N GLU A 105 -18.54 -1.76 10.53
CA GLU A 105 -19.25 -2.36 11.67
C GLU A 105 -20.42 -3.24 11.21
N ARG A 106 -21.23 -2.78 10.23
CA ARG A 106 -22.33 -3.58 9.64
C ARG A 106 -21.83 -4.82 8.88
N LEU A 107 -20.67 -4.72 8.23
CA LEU A 107 -20.05 -5.86 7.56
C LEU A 107 -19.44 -6.89 8.53
N GLY A 108 -19.19 -6.50 9.79
CA GLY A 108 -18.54 -7.33 10.79
C GLY A 108 -17.02 -7.35 10.69
N LEU A 109 -16.41 -6.38 10.01
CA LEU A 109 -14.97 -6.35 9.69
C LEU A 109 -14.12 -5.52 10.67
N SER A 110 -14.70 -5.12 11.81
CA SER A 110 -14.00 -4.34 12.84
C SER A 110 -12.71 -5.01 13.36
N PRO A 111 -12.66 -6.34 13.59
CA PRO A 111 -11.41 -7.01 14.00
C PRO A 111 -10.29 -6.89 12.97
N GLU A 112 -10.61 -7.00 11.68
CA GLU A 112 -9.67 -6.88 10.56
C GLU A 112 -9.15 -5.45 10.44
N VAL A 113 -10.02 -4.45 10.56
CA VAL A 113 -9.61 -3.04 10.62
C VAL A 113 -8.70 -2.79 11.82
N GLY A 114 -9.01 -3.36 12.99
CA GLY A 114 -8.15 -3.30 14.16
C GLY A 114 -6.77 -3.93 13.91
N ARG A 115 -6.72 -5.02 13.14
CA ARG A 115 -5.46 -5.67 12.76
C ARG A 115 -4.65 -4.84 11.76
N LEU A 116 -5.30 -4.24 10.76
CA LEU A 116 -4.67 -3.31 9.81
C LEU A 116 -4.05 -2.10 10.51
N ARG A 117 -4.74 -1.55 11.52
CA ARG A 117 -4.21 -0.44 12.35
C ARG A 117 -2.90 -0.83 13.03
N ARG A 118 -2.89 -1.99 13.71
CA ARG A 118 -1.68 -2.50 14.40
C ARG A 118 -0.53 -2.79 13.43
N TRP A 119 -0.81 -3.34 12.26
CA TRP A 119 0.21 -3.52 11.22
C TRP A 119 0.78 -2.19 10.75
N THR A 120 -0.06 -1.20 10.48
CA THR A 120 0.36 0.14 10.03
C THR A 120 1.22 0.85 11.07
N GLU A 121 0.87 0.73 12.35
CA GLU A 121 1.64 1.27 13.46
C GLU A 121 3.01 0.59 13.57
N LEU A 122 3.05 -0.75 13.58
CA LEU A 122 4.31 -1.50 13.63
C LEU A 122 5.22 -1.19 12.43
N TYR A 123 4.63 -1.02 11.25
CA TYR A 123 5.34 -0.62 10.03
C TYR A 123 5.99 0.76 10.19
N GLY A 124 5.25 1.74 10.70
CA GLY A 124 5.76 3.09 10.97
C GLY A 124 6.84 3.13 12.05
N GLN A 125 6.69 2.31 13.10
CA GLN A 125 7.71 2.13 14.14
C GLN A 125 9.02 1.59 13.55
N LYS A 126 8.95 0.59 12.68
CA LYS A 126 10.14 0.01 12.06
C LYS A 126 10.86 0.98 11.11
N LEU A 127 10.11 1.86 10.46
CA LEU A 127 10.66 2.94 9.64
C LEU A 127 11.21 4.12 10.45
N GLY A 128 10.97 4.16 11.77
CA GLY A 128 11.37 5.28 12.62
C GLY A 128 10.50 6.54 12.44
N VAL A 129 9.29 6.40 11.88
CA VAL A 129 8.39 7.54 11.59
C VAL A 129 7.45 7.84 12.76
N THR A 130 7.21 6.88 13.65
CA THR A 130 6.26 7.03 14.77
C THR A 130 6.92 7.43 16.11
N GLU A 131 8.25 7.41 16.22
CA GLU A 131 8.91 8.09 17.34
C GLU A 131 8.83 9.59 17.08
N ALA A 132 8.39 10.34 18.08
CA ALA A 132 8.38 11.81 18.07
C ALA A 132 9.80 12.40 18.07
N LYS A 133 10.66 11.99 17.12
CA LYS A 133 11.64 12.91 16.56
C LYS A 133 10.82 13.91 15.77
N SER A 134 10.73 15.11 16.33
CA SER A 134 10.22 16.32 15.67
C SER A 134 10.33 16.19 14.15
N ALA A 135 9.18 16.14 13.46
CA ALA A 135 9.10 15.93 12.02
C ALA A 135 10.31 16.53 11.30
N ASP A 136 11.20 15.66 10.82
CA ASP A 136 12.40 16.05 10.11
C ASP A 136 11.96 17.03 9.01
N PRO A 137 12.47 18.28 9.00
CA PRO A 137 12.14 19.25 7.97
C PRO A 137 12.33 18.69 6.56
N ALA A 138 13.27 17.75 6.37
CA ALA A 138 13.46 17.05 5.11
C ALA A 138 12.27 16.15 4.74
N LEU A 139 11.71 15.41 5.71
CA LEU A 139 10.55 14.54 5.47
C LEU A 139 9.30 15.37 5.12
N LYS A 140 9.07 16.48 5.83
CA LYS A 140 7.99 17.43 5.49
C LYS A 140 8.18 18.07 4.12
N ALA A 141 9.41 18.40 3.74
CA ALA A 141 9.72 18.93 2.43
C ALA A 141 9.46 17.89 1.33
N VAL A 142 9.80 16.62 1.59
CA VAL A 142 9.51 15.51 0.67
C VAL A 142 8.00 15.27 0.54
N GLU A 143 7.25 15.27 1.63
CA GLU A 143 5.78 15.15 1.60
C GLU A 143 5.13 16.29 0.83
N ALA A 144 5.51 17.55 1.12
CA ALA A 144 5.02 18.72 0.42
C ALA A 144 5.38 18.70 -1.07
N TRP A 145 6.58 18.21 -1.42
CA TRP A 145 6.98 18.03 -2.81
C TRP A 145 6.13 16.98 -3.51
N HIS A 146 5.85 15.83 -2.87
CA HIS A 146 5.00 14.79 -3.46
C HIS A 146 3.54 15.27 -3.63
N GLU A 147 3.02 16.05 -2.68
CA GLU A 147 1.69 16.65 -2.79
C GLU A 147 1.61 17.69 -3.92
N ALA A 148 2.62 18.56 -4.02
CA ALA A 148 2.73 19.54 -5.10
C ALA A 148 2.89 18.86 -6.47
N TYR A 149 3.72 17.81 -6.56
CA TYR A 149 3.90 17.03 -7.77
C TYR A 149 2.62 16.28 -8.17
N GLY A 150 1.91 15.67 -7.20
CA GLY A 150 0.62 15.05 -7.46
C GLY A 150 -0.42 16.04 -7.98
N THR A 151 -0.47 17.24 -7.39
CA THR A 151 -1.36 18.32 -7.83
C THR A 151 -1.01 18.77 -9.25
N LEU A 152 0.28 18.94 -9.55
CA LEU A 152 0.76 19.28 -10.88
C LEU A 152 0.35 18.21 -11.91
N MET A 153 0.53 16.92 -11.61
CA MET A 153 0.16 15.85 -12.54
C MET A 153 -1.35 15.79 -12.79
N VAL A 154 -2.18 16.02 -11.77
CA VAL A 154 -3.63 16.13 -11.93
C VAL A 154 -3.99 17.33 -12.80
N GLN A 155 -3.34 18.48 -12.61
CA GLN A 155 -3.55 19.67 -13.45
C GLN A 155 -3.11 19.42 -14.89
N VAL A 156 -1.96 18.79 -15.12
CA VAL A 156 -1.48 18.42 -16.45
C VAL A 156 -2.49 17.49 -17.14
N HIS A 157 -2.99 16.47 -16.45
CA HIS A 157 -4.01 15.57 -17.00
C HIS A 157 -5.39 16.23 -17.21
N ALA A 158 -5.72 17.26 -16.44
CA ALA A 158 -6.98 17.98 -16.58
C ALA A 158 -6.94 19.04 -17.69
N GLU A 159 -5.78 19.67 -17.90
CA GLU A 159 -5.58 20.69 -18.93
C GLU A 159 -5.24 20.11 -20.30
N TYR A 160 -4.60 18.92 -20.34
CA TYR A 160 -4.20 18.28 -21.59
C TYR A 160 -4.92 16.94 -21.77
N ASP A 161 -5.85 16.94 -22.72
CA ASP A 161 -6.60 15.76 -23.15
C ASP A 161 -5.67 14.85 -23.99
N TYR A 162 -5.47 13.61 -23.52
CA TYR A 162 -4.49 12.66 -24.07
C TYR A 162 -4.71 12.37 -25.56
N ASP A 163 -5.95 12.52 -26.03
CA ASP A 163 -6.36 12.18 -27.39
C ASP A 163 -6.30 13.35 -28.39
N ARG A 164 -5.88 14.56 -27.98
CA ARG A 164 -6.01 15.76 -28.85
C ARG A 164 -4.77 16.61 -29.07
N ASP A 165 -3.64 16.37 -28.43
CA ASP A 165 -2.50 17.31 -28.53
C ASP A 165 -1.13 16.62 -28.63
N GLU A 166 -0.50 16.68 -29.81
CA GLU A 166 0.90 16.24 -30.03
C GLU A 166 1.88 16.95 -29.07
N THR A 167 1.53 18.14 -28.60
CA THR A 167 2.30 18.92 -27.64
C THR A 167 2.34 18.25 -26.27
N HIS A 168 1.31 17.48 -25.89
CA HIS A 168 1.25 16.74 -24.63
C HIS A 168 2.21 15.55 -24.61
N ALA A 169 2.31 14.80 -25.72
CA ALA A 169 3.28 13.71 -25.85
C ALA A 169 4.73 14.22 -25.72
N LEU A 170 5.04 15.38 -26.32
CA LEU A 170 6.35 16.03 -26.22
C LEU A 170 6.64 16.60 -24.81
N LEU A 171 5.62 17.08 -24.11
CA LEU A 171 5.76 17.56 -22.73
C LEU A 171 5.94 16.40 -21.75
N CYS A 172 5.17 15.32 -21.91
CA CYS A 172 5.36 14.08 -21.15
C CYS A 172 6.75 13.50 -21.38
N ASP A 173 7.19 13.37 -22.63
CA ASP A 173 8.54 12.93 -22.98
C ASP A 173 9.59 13.81 -22.28
N ARG A 174 9.49 15.14 -22.42
CA ARG A 174 10.49 16.06 -21.84
C ARG A 174 10.50 16.13 -20.31
N LEU A 175 9.36 15.92 -19.65
CA LEU A 175 9.26 15.96 -18.18
C LEU A 175 9.54 14.60 -17.53
N LEU A 176 9.15 13.50 -18.18
CA LEU A 176 9.27 12.14 -17.65
C LEU A 176 10.56 11.44 -18.11
N SER A 177 11.10 11.74 -19.29
CA SER A 177 12.34 11.14 -19.80
C SER A 177 13.49 11.19 -18.78
N PRO A 178 13.77 12.31 -18.09
CA PRO A 178 14.85 12.34 -17.09
C PRO A 178 14.63 11.37 -15.91
N TYR A 179 13.36 11.14 -15.54
CA TYR A 179 13.01 10.21 -14.46
C TYR A 179 13.02 8.76 -14.93
N GLU A 180 12.50 8.50 -16.13
CA GLU A 180 12.47 7.19 -16.77
C GLU A 180 13.88 6.70 -17.10
N ASP A 181 14.75 7.59 -17.57
CA ASP A 181 16.17 7.34 -17.83
C ASP A 181 16.91 7.02 -16.53
N ALA A 182 16.67 7.77 -15.46
CA ALA A 182 17.24 7.50 -14.15
C ALA A 182 16.75 6.15 -13.58
N ALA A 183 15.46 5.83 -13.76
CA ALA A 183 14.88 4.56 -13.35
C ALA A 183 15.38 3.37 -14.19
N GLU A 184 15.62 3.56 -15.49
CA GLU A 184 16.26 2.56 -16.35
C GLU A 184 17.72 2.36 -16.00
N GLU A 185 18.47 3.44 -15.74
CA GLU A 185 19.87 3.33 -15.37
C GLU A 185 20.04 2.65 -14.02
N ALA A 186 19.12 2.89 -13.07
CA ALA A 186 19.04 2.16 -11.81
C ALA A 186 18.77 0.66 -12.04
N ARG A 187 17.82 0.31 -12.93
CA ARG A 187 17.55 -1.09 -13.31
C ARG A 187 18.76 -1.75 -13.99
N ARG A 188 19.46 -1.05 -14.89
CA ARG A 188 20.68 -1.53 -15.54
C ARG A 188 21.84 -1.68 -14.56
N ALA A 189 21.97 -0.77 -13.59
CA ALA A 189 22.96 -0.87 -12.53
C ALA A 189 22.68 -2.09 -11.63
N GLU A 190 21.43 -2.34 -11.28
CA GLU A 190 21.04 -3.52 -10.50
C GLU A 190 21.29 -4.82 -11.28
N GLN A 191 20.96 -4.86 -12.57
CA GLN A 191 21.27 -6.01 -13.44
C GLN A 191 22.77 -6.26 -13.55
N ARG A 192 23.59 -5.19 -13.73
CA ARG A 192 25.06 -5.29 -13.73
C ARG A 192 25.60 -5.80 -12.40
N SER A 193 25.05 -5.34 -11.27
CA SER A 193 25.42 -5.80 -9.93
C SER A 193 25.09 -7.29 -9.72
N ARG A 194 23.90 -7.74 -10.17
CA ARG A 194 23.49 -9.15 -10.11
C ARG A 194 24.39 -10.02 -11.00
N ALA A 195 24.72 -9.57 -12.21
CA ALA A 195 25.63 -10.29 -13.11
C ALA A 195 27.06 -10.39 -12.55
N ALA A 196 27.59 -9.31 -11.97
CA ALA A 196 28.91 -9.30 -11.33
C ALA A 196 28.94 -10.22 -10.10
N SER A 197 27.88 -10.23 -9.29
CA SER A 197 27.73 -11.12 -8.13
C SER A 197 27.63 -12.60 -8.53
N ALA A 198 26.96 -12.90 -9.64
CA ALA A 198 26.89 -14.25 -10.20
C ALA A 198 28.26 -14.73 -10.73
N ARG A 199 29.02 -13.85 -11.39
CA ARG A 199 30.36 -14.14 -11.90
C ARG A 199 31.36 -14.41 -10.76
N LYS A 200 31.29 -13.63 -9.68
CA LYS A 200 32.11 -13.83 -8.47
C LYS A 200 31.79 -15.12 -7.70
N LYS A 201 30.56 -15.66 -7.84
CA LYS A 201 30.20 -16.98 -7.30
C LYS A 201 30.66 -18.14 -8.19
N ALA A 202 31.05 -17.87 -9.43
CA ALA A 202 31.46 -18.87 -10.42
C ALA A 202 32.98 -19.01 -10.56
N GLU A 203 33.78 -18.14 -9.93
CA GLU A 203 35.24 -18.33 -9.81
C GLU A 203 35.53 -19.39 -8.73
N PRO A 204 36.22 -20.51 -9.07
CA PRO A 204 36.66 -21.48 -8.09
C PRO A 204 37.80 -20.89 -7.26
N ASN A 205 37.73 -21.01 -5.93
CA ASN A 205 38.88 -20.79 -5.05
C ASN A 205 40.04 -21.70 -5.52
N GLU A 206 41.14 -21.10 -5.97
CA GLU A 206 42.40 -21.82 -6.14
C GLU A 206 42.87 -22.35 -4.76
N PRO A 207 43.29 -23.62 -4.66
CA PRO A 207 43.82 -24.15 -3.40
C PRO A 207 45.22 -23.57 -3.14
N GLU A 208 45.47 -23.15 -1.90
CA GLU A 208 46.77 -22.66 -1.42
C GLU A 208 47.88 -23.70 -1.68
N PRO A 209 49.09 -23.27 -2.12
CA PRO A 209 50.21 -24.18 -2.30
C PRO A 209 50.84 -24.52 -0.94
N ILE A 210 51.15 -25.81 -0.77
CA ILE A 210 51.87 -26.42 0.36
C ILE A 210 53.33 -25.97 0.39
#